data_AF-A0A8C8EMU2-F1
#
_entry.id   AF-A0A8C8EMU2-F1
#
_cell.length_a   1.000
_cell.length_b   1.000
_cell.length_c   1.000
_cell.angle_alpha   90.00
_cell.angle_beta   90.00
_cell.angle_gamma   90.00
#
_symmetry.space_group_name_H-M   'P 1'
#
loop_
_entity.id
_entity.type
_entity.pdbx_description
1 polymer ?
#
loop_
_entity_poly.entity_id
_entity_poly.type
_entity_poly.pdbx_seq_one_letter_code
_entity_poly.pdbx_strand_id
1 'polypeptide(L)'
;MHKRTKVKITFFVILVGMASMFTAVVTDHWAVLSPQVEQVNATCEAAHFGLWRLCKKAIYISEADYNGKGCGPISLPGAENCTYFKHFNPGDESEIFEVKTQKEYNISAAAIAIFSLAFMILGTLCLMCSFKKGNDYILKPAGMFFAFAGLCAVISVEVMRQSVKRMIESEDTIWIDYSYSWSFACACAGFCLLFLSGLGLLLLSMPRMPQNPWESCMDAEHEVE
;
A
#
# COMPACT_ATOMS: atom_id res chain seq x y z
N MET A 1 -32.11 -9.24 0.54
CA MET A 1 -30.92 -9.11 1.42
C MET A 1 -31.04 -7.82 2.24
N HIS A 2 -31.28 -7.94 3.55
CA HIS A 2 -31.49 -6.80 4.47
C HIS A 2 -30.30 -5.83 4.38
N LYS A 3 -30.54 -4.51 4.32
CA LYS A 3 -29.51 -3.44 4.23
C LYS A 3 -28.35 -3.68 5.23
N ARG A 4 -28.70 -4.10 6.44
CA ARG A 4 -27.79 -4.49 7.53
C ARG A 4 -26.82 -5.62 7.18
N THR A 5 -27.25 -6.63 6.42
CA THR A 5 -26.38 -7.73 5.99
C THR A 5 -25.36 -7.23 4.96
N LYS A 6 -25.76 -6.35 4.04
CA LYS A 6 -24.84 -5.76 3.06
C LYS A 6 -23.74 -4.97 3.77
N VAL A 7 -24.11 -4.12 4.73
CA VAL A 7 -23.15 -3.34 5.53
C VAL A 7 -22.17 -4.25 6.29
N LYS A 8 -22.64 -5.36 6.88
CA LYS A 8 -21.77 -6.34 7.56
C LYS A 8 -20.77 -7.00 6.62
N ILE A 9 -21.19 -7.38 5.41
CA ILE A 9 -20.27 -7.94 4.41
C ILE A 9 -19.25 -6.90 3.99
N THR A 10 -19.69 -5.67 3.69
CA THR A 10 -18.76 -4.59 3.33
C THR A 10 -17.76 -4.29 4.44
N PHE A 11 -18.18 -4.34 5.71
CA PHE A 11 -17.28 -4.22 6.85
C PHE A 11 -16.19 -5.29 6.87
N PHE A 12 -16.55 -6.56 6.62
CA PHE A 12 -15.57 -7.64 6.56
C PHE A 12 -14.57 -7.43 5.41
N VAL A 13 -15.04 -6.99 4.24
CA VAL A 13 -14.19 -6.66 3.09
C VAL A 13 -13.22 -5.51 3.42
N ILE A 14 -13.70 -4.47 4.12
CA ILE A 14 -12.87 -3.36 4.57
C ILE A 14 -11.78 -3.84 5.54
N LEU A 15 -12.12 -4.73 6.47
CA LEU A 15 -11.17 -5.28 7.43
C LEU A 15 -10.02 -6.02 6.71
N VAL A 16 -10.35 -6.83 5.70
CA VAL A 16 -9.34 -7.49 4.86
C VAL A 16 -8.48 -6.47 4.11
N GLY A 17 -9.08 -5.44 3.52
CA GLY A 17 -8.35 -4.38 2.83
C GLY A 17 -7.45 -3.54 3.76
N MET A 18 -7.88 -3.30 4.99
CA MET A 18 -7.07 -2.64 6.01
C MET A 18 -5.89 -3.49 6.44
N ALA A 19 -6.10 -4.79 6.67
CA ALA A 19 -5.03 -5.71 7.03
C ALA A 19 -4.00 -5.81 5.89
N SER A 20 -4.46 -5.92 4.64
CA SER A 20 -3.56 -5.96 3.49
C SER A 20 -2.75 -4.66 3.36
N MET A 21 -3.40 -3.49 3.46
CA MET A 21 -2.69 -2.21 3.46
C MET A 21 -1.69 -2.07 4.61
N PHE A 22 -2.08 -2.47 5.82
CA PHE A 22 -1.20 -2.40 6.98
C PHE A 22 0.04 -3.29 6.79
N THR A 23 -0.15 -4.53 6.32
CA THR A 23 0.98 -5.41 6.00
C THR A 23 1.87 -4.81 4.93
N ALA A 24 1.32 -4.20 3.87
CA ALA A 24 2.12 -3.56 2.84
C ALA A 24 2.97 -2.40 3.39
N VAL A 25 2.43 -1.57 4.28
CA VAL A 25 3.15 -0.42 4.85
C VAL A 25 4.25 -0.85 5.82
N VAL A 26 4.04 -1.93 6.57
CA VAL A 26 5.00 -2.41 7.59
C VAL A 26 6.11 -3.26 6.98
N THR A 27 5.87 -3.86 5.81
CA THR A 27 6.80 -4.83 5.22
C THR A 27 7.69 -4.18 4.17
N ASP A 28 8.96 -4.59 4.15
CA ASP A 28 9.99 -3.97 3.34
C ASP A 28 10.19 -4.65 1.97
N HIS A 29 9.17 -5.36 1.46
CA HIS A 29 9.23 -6.14 0.22
C HIS A 29 8.33 -5.55 -0.87
N TRP A 30 8.58 -4.31 -1.27
CA TRP A 30 7.86 -3.67 -2.39
C TRP A 30 8.51 -4.00 -3.72
N ALA A 31 9.83 -3.86 -3.80
CA ALA A 31 10.61 -4.22 -4.97
C ALA A 31 11.91 -4.92 -4.55
N VAL A 32 12.34 -5.89 -5.36
CA VAL A 32 13.67 -6.47 -5.30
C VAL A 32 14.46 -5.90 -6.47
N LEU A 33 15.64 -5.36 -6.20
CA LEU A 33 16.60 -4.99 -7.21
C LEU A 33 17.73 -6.00 -7.21
N SER A 34 18.16 -6.37 -8.42
CA SER A 34 19.26 -7.30 -8.64
C SER A 34 20.29 -6.69 -9.59
N PRO A 35 21.59 -6.71 -9.24
CA PRO A 35 22.65 -6.22 -10.10
C PRO A 35 22.97 -7.28 -11.16
N GLN A 36 23.65 -6.85 -12.21
CA GLN A 36 24.11 -7.80 -13.22
C GLN A 36 25.24 -8.68 -12.67
N VAL A 37 25.06 -10.00 -12.76
CA VAL A 37 26.09 -10.97 -12.39
C VAL A 37 26.91 -11.31 -13.62
N GLU A 38 28.15 -10.82 -13.67
CA GLU A 38 29.10 -11.16 -14.75
C GLU A 38 29.94 -12.41 -14.43
N GLN A 39 30.11 -12.77 -13.14
CA GLN A 39 30.94 -13.90 -12.71
C GLN A 39 30.23 -14.84 -11.74
N VAL A 40 30.39 -16.14 -11.96
CA VAL A 40 29.94 -17.23 -11.08
C VAL A 40 31.00 -17.44 -9.97
N ASN A 41 30.61 -17.86 -8.76
CA ASN A 41 31.43 -17.93 -7.54
C ASN A 41 31.70 -16.60 -6.81
N ALA A 42 30.94 -15.55 -7.14
CA ALA A 42 30.98 -14.27 -6.43
C ALA A 42 29.79 -14.11 -5.48
N THR A 43 29.97 -13.28 -4.45
CA THR A 43 28.86 -12.77 -3.63
C THR A 43 28.13 -11.69 -4.41
N CYS A 44 26.81 -11.84 -4.54
CA CYS A 44 25.92 -10.90 -5.19
C CYS A 44 25.05 -10.20 -4.14
N GLU A 45 24.95 -8.87 -4.23
CA GLU A 45 24.11 -8.10 -3.32
C GLU A 45 22.75 -7.83 -3.95
N ALA A 46 21.69 -8.43 -3.44
CA ALA A 46 20.32 -8.09 -3.80
C ALA A 46 19.78 -7.05 -2.81
N ALA A 47 19.01 -6.07 -3.27
CA ALA A 47 18.41 -5.06 -2.41
C ALA A 47 16.88 -5.15 -2.39
N HIS A 48 16.31 -5.01 -1.19
CA HIS A 48 14.88 -4.94 -0.94
C HIS A 48 14.47 -3.53 -0.55
N PHE A 49 13.51 -2.97 -1.31
CA PHE A 49 12.93 -1.68 -1.02
C PHE A 49 11.68 -1.82 -0.17
N GLY A 50 11.75 -1.26 1.03
CA GLY A 50 10.60 -0.90 1.84
C GLY A 50 10.28 0.58 1.78
N LEU A 51 9.17 0.94 2.40
CA LEU A 51 8.78 2.33 2.58
C LEU A 51 9.67 3.04 3.62
N TRP A 52 10.17 2.30 4.61
CA TRP A 52 10.92 2.82 5.76
C TRP A 52 12.38 2.39 5.80
N ARG A 53 12.69 1.22 5.24
CA ARG A 53 14.00 0.58 5.31
C ARG A 53 14.46 0.11 3.94
N LEU A 54 15.77 0.00 3.79
CA LEU A 54 16.42 -0.68 2.69
C LEU A 54 17.18 -1.86 3.29
N CYS A 55 16.89 -3.08 2.84
CA CYS A 55 17.62 -4.27 3.27
C CYS A 55 18.45 -4.79 2.12
N LYS A 56 19.76 -4.85 2.29
CA LYS A 56 20.68 -5.50 1.36
C LYS A 56 20.93 -6.92 1.85
N LYS A 57 20.88 -7.88 0.93
CA LYS A 57 21.15 -9.29 1.21
C LYS A 57 22.27 -9.77 0.32
N ALA A 58 23.36 -10.19 0.94
CA ALA A 58 24.50 -10.80 0.24
C ALA A 58 24.25 -12.29 0.06
N ILE A 59 24.13 -12.74 -1.19
CA ILE A 59 23.86 -14.11 -1.59
C ILE A 59 25.08 -14.65 -2.32
N TYR A 60 25.59 -15.81 -1.90
CA TYR A 60 26.69 -16.48 -2.59
C TYR A 60 26.15 -17.25 -3.80
N ILE A 61 26.66 -16.94 -5.00
CA ILE A 61 26.24 -17.60 -6.24
C ILE A 61 27.21 -18.74 -6.54
N SER A 62 26.78 -19.99 -6.32
CA SER A 62 27.58 -21.18 -6.67
C SER A 62 27.29 -21.69 -8.08
N GLU A 63 26.15 -21.37 -8.67
CA GLU A 63 25.72 -21.85 -9.99
C GLU A 63 25.15 -20.69 -10.82
N ALA A 64 25.45 -20.65 -12.11
CA ALA A 64 24.85 -19.69 -13.03
C ALA A 64 23.38 -20.03 -13.25
N ASP A 65 22.48 -19.13 -12.87
CA ASP A 65 21.05 -19.33 -13.09
C ASP A 65 20.74 -19.41 -14.59
N TYR A 66 19.96 -20.42 -14.98
CA TYR A 66 19.65 -20.77 -16.37
C TYR A 66 18.80 -19.70 -17.08
N ASN A 67 18.18 -18.77 -16.32
CA ASN A 67 17.20 -17.80 -16.81
C ASN A 67 17.62 -16.32 -16.76
N GLY A 68 18.86 -15.99 -16.41
CA GLY A 68 19.46 -14.71 -16.80
C GLY A 68 19.88 -13.78 -15.67
N LYS A 69 21.15 -13.36 -15.76
CA LYS A 69 21.79 -12.09 -15.36
C LYS A 69 21.59 -11.51 -13.95
N GLY A 70 20.66 -11.95 -13.10
CA GLY A 70 20.48 -11.45 -11.73
C GLY A 70 21.02 -12.40 -10.65
N CYS A 71 21.11 -11.92 -9.39
CA CYS A 71 21.25 -12.81 -8.24
C CYS A 71 20.04 -13.77 -8.19
N GLY A 72 20.27 -15.05 -7.89
CA GLY A 72 19.21 -16.06 -7.74
C GLY A 72 18.14 -15.71 -6.67
N PRO A 73 17.16 -16.59 -6.43
CA PRO A 73 15.98 -16.23 -5.63
C PRO A 73 16.33 -15.76 -4.21
N ILE A 74 15.65 -14.70 -3.77
CA ILE A 74 15.85 -14.05 -2.46
C ILE A 74 15.63 -14.98 -1.25
N SER A 75 15.03 -16.15 -1.46
CA SER A 75 14.85 -17.20 -0.45
C SER A 75 16.16 -17.89 -0.05
N LEU A 76 17.27 -17.69 -0.78
CA LEU A 76 18.57 -18.25 -0.41
C LEU A 76 19.06 -17.66 0.93
N PRO A 77 19.73 -18.47 1.79
CA PRO A 77 20.34 -17.97 3.02
C PRO A 77 21.51 -17.01 2.67
N GLY A 78 21.60 -15.90 3.39
CA GLY A 78 22.61 -14.86 3.14
C GLY A 78 22.67 -13.87 4.29
N ALA A 79 23.75 -13.09 4.35
CA ALA A 79 23.88 -12.02 5.34
C ALA A 79 22.95 -10.86 4.96
N GLU A 80 22.07 -10.48 5.89
CA GLU A 80 21.11 -9.39 5.71
C GLU A 80 21.57 -8.17 6.50
N ASN A 81 21.76 -7.05 5.82
CA ASN A 81 22.06 -5.76 6.41
C ASN A 81 20.93 -4.78 6.08
N CYS A 82 20.08 -4.52 7.07
CA CYS A 82 18.97 -3.59 6.97
C CYS A 82 19.34 -2.24 7.56
N THR A 83 19.29 -1.20 6.73
CA THR A 83 19.51 0.18 7.16
C THR A 83 18.22 0.97 7.00
N TYR A 84 17.89 1.76 8.02
CA TYR A 84 16.82 2.76 7.90
C TYR A 84 17.33 3.91 7.04
N PHE A 85 16.43 4.55 6.30
CA PHE A 85 16.79 5.82 5.68
C PHE A 85 17.19 6.82 6.78
N LYS A 86 18.40 7.38 6.68
CA LYS A 86 19.01 8.32 7.64
C LYS A 86 18.10 9.48 8.08
N HIS A 87 17.10 9.80 7.26
CA HIS A 87 16.06 10.79 7.57
C HIS A 87 15.24 10.45 8.83
N PHE A 88 15.03 9.15 9.11
CA PHE A 88 14.24 8.70 10.26
C PHE A 88 15.10 8.42 11.51
N ASN A 89 16.44 8.33 11.39
CA ASN A 89 17.35 8.16 12.52
C ASN A 89 18.71 8.86 12.25
N PRO A 90 18.91 10.12 12.69
CA PRO A 90 20.10 10.92 12.32
C PRO A 90 21.42 10.52 13.02
N GLY A 91 21.51 9.36 13.66
CA GLY A 91 22.66 8.95 14.48
C GLY A 91 23.53 7.79 13.95
N ASP A 92 23.17 7.17 12.82
CA ASP A 92 23.81 5.92 12.36
C ASP A 92 24.60 6.11 11.04
N GLU A 93 25.71 5.39 10.88
CA GLU A 93 26.62 5.40 9.73
C GLU A 93 25.99 4.71 8.50
N SER A 94 24.83 5.20 8.07
CA SER A 94 24.18 4.77 6.83
C SER A 94 24.80 5.50 5.64
N GLU A 95 25.31 4.72 4.69
CA GLU A 95 25.89 5.17 3.43
C GLU A 95 24.90 6.08 2.68
N ILE A 96 25.42 7.22 2.25
CA ILE A 96 24.69 8.23 1.50
C ILE A 96 24.45 7.67 0.10
N PHE A 97 23.22 7.25 -0.20
CA PHE A 97 22.81 7.10 -1.60
C PHE A 97 22.71 8.52 -2.19
N GLU A 98 23.72 8.90 -2.96
CA GLU A 98 24.04 10.28 -3.35
C GLU A 98 23.10 10.87 -4.43
N VAL A 99 21.97 10.21 -4.70
CA VAL A 99 20.99 10.71 -5.66
C VAL A 99 19.92 11.52 -4.93
N LYS A 100 20.08 12.86 -4.90
CA LYS A 100 19.13 13.80 -4.28
C LYS A 100 17.65 13.55 -4.66
N THR A 101 17.38 13.05 -5.86
CA THR A 101 16.01 12.81 -6.35
C THR A 101 15.33 11.60 -5.70
N GLN A 102 16.07 10.55 -5.32
CA GLN A 102 15.51 9.35 -4.66
C GLN A 102 14.94 9.67 -3.27
N LYS A 103 15.60 10.58 -2.54
CA LYS A 103 15.23 10.99 -1.18
C LYS A 103 13.81 11.57 -1.12
N GLU A 104 13.47 12.43 -2.07
CA GLU A 104 12.20 13.15 -2.05
C GLU A 104 11.01 12.24 -2.37
N TYR A 105 11.16 11.34 -3.35
CA TYR A 105 10.08 10.41 -3.71
C TYR A 105 9.77 9.41 -2.59
N ASN A 106 10.78 8.82 -1.94
CA ASN A 106 10.50 7.86 -0.89
C ASN A 106 9.88 8.52 0.36
N ILE A 107 10.33 9.72 0.73
CA ILE A 107 9.72 10.51 1.81
C ILE A 107 8.26 10.83 1.47
N SER A 108 7.98 11.21 0.22
CA SER A 108 6.61 11.50 -0.21
C SER A 108 5.72 10.25 -0.18
N ALA A 109 6.22 9.08 -0.60
CA ALA A 109 5.48 7.82 -0.55
C ALA A 109 5.12 7.42 0.89
N ALA A 110 6.07 7.57 1.82
CA ALA A 110 5.87 7.31 3.25
C ALA A 110 4.85 8.28 3.86
N ALA A 111 4.95 9.59 3.57
CA ALA A 111 4.00 10.58 4.06
C ALA A 111 2.57 10.30 3.58
N ILE A 112 2.40 9.96 2.30
CA ILE A 112 1.09 9.62 1.72
C ILE A 112 0.52 8.34 2.36
N ALA A 113 1.36 7.35 2.63
CA ALA A 113 0.93 6.15 3.34
C ALA A 113 0.45 6.45 4.78
N ILE A 114 1.09 7.38 5.49
CA ILE A 114 0.63 7.85 6.81
C ILE A 114 -0.77 8.48 6.69
N PHE A 115 -1.01 9.34 5.69
CA PHE A 115 -2.34 9.90 5.46
C PHE A 115 -3.38 8.80 5.15
N SER A 116 -3.00 7.78 4.38
CA SER A 116 -3.85 6.61 4.15
C SER A 116 -4.20 5.90 5.45
N LEU A 117 -3.24 5.65 6.34
CA LEU A 117 -3.49 5.06 7.66
C LEU A 117 -4.43 5.94 8.50
N ALA A 118 -4.22 7.25 8.51
CA ALA A 118 -5.06 8.19 9.25
C ALA A 118 -6.52 8.17 8.76
N PHE A 119 -6.75 8.17 7.45
CA PHE A 119 -8.09 8.04 6.89
C PHE A 119 -8.74 6.69 7.21
N MET A 120 -7.98 5.58 7.24
CA MET A 120 -8.52 4.29 7.69
C MET A 120 -8.95 4.32 9.17
N ILE A 121 -8.18 4.99 10.04
CA ILE A 121 -8.54 5.15 11.46
C ILE A 121 -9.81 6.00 11.59
N LEU A 122 -9.90 7.14 10.90
CA LEU A 122 -11.11 7.97 10.91
C LEU A 122 -12.33 7.23 10.33
N GLY A 123 -12.14 6.51 9.22
CA GLY A 123 -13.17 5.68 8.60
C GLY A 123 -13.69 4.57 9.52
N THR A 124 -12.80 3.89 10.24
CA THR A 124 -13.21 2.85 11.21
C THR A 124 -13.94 3.44 12.40
N LEU A 125 -13.52 4.58 12.94
CA LEU A 125 -14.24 5.28 14.01
C LEU A 125 -15.65 5.66 13.56
N CYS A 126 -15.81 6.24 12.36
CA CYS A 126 -17.13 6.56 11.80
C CYS A 126 -17.99 5.29 11.62
N LEU A 127 -17.40 4.21 11.11
CA LEU A 127 -18.11 2.96 10.87
C LEU A 127 -18.54 2.27 12.18
N MET A 128 -17.71 2.31 13.22
CA MET A 128 -18.07 1.83 14.55
C MET A 128 -19.22 2.64 15.15
N CYS A 129 -19.19 3.96 15.03
CA CYS A 129 -20.26 4.84 15.49
C CYS A 129 -21.59 4.61 14.74
N SER A 130 -21.55 4.15 13.49
CA SER A 130 -22.74 3.83 12.70
C SER A 130 -23.49 2.59 13.20
N PHE A 131 -22.85 1.68 13.93
CA PHE A 131 -23.55 0.52 14.52
C PHE A 131 -24.43 0.90 15.73
N LYS A 132 -24.26 2.10 16.30
CA LYS A 132 -25.18 2.62 17.32
C LYS A 132 -26.53 2.95 16.67
N LYS A 133 -27.61 2.57 17.35
CA LYS A 133 -28.99 2.76 16.87
C LYS A 133 -29.24 4.24 16.53
N GLY A 134 -29.74 4.52 15.33
CA GLY A 134 -30.09 5.88 14.87
C GLY A 134 -29.00 6.65 14.11
N ASN A 135 -27.79 6.08 13.92
CA ASN A 135 -26.65 6.77 13.32
C ASN A 135 -26.30 6.34 11.88
N ASP A 136 -27.28 5.89 11.10
CA ASP A 136 -27.07 5.42 9.72
C ASP A 136 -26.48 6.52 8.79
N TYR A 137 -26.66 7.80 9.13
CA TYR A 137 -26.10 8.94 8.39
C TYR A 137 -24.56 9.00 8.47
N ILE A 138 -23.93 8.42 9.49
CA ILE A 138 -22.46 8.40 9.67
C ILE A 138 -21.79 7.44 8.68
N LEU A 139 -22.56 6.56 8.02
CA LEU A 139 -22.03 5.64 7.02
C LEU A 139 -21.52 6.36 5.76
N LYS A 140 -22.06 7.55 5.45
CA LYS A 140 -21.63 8.39 4.32
C LYS A 140 -20.18 8.89 4.49
N PRO A 141 -19.82 9.62 5.56
CA PRO A 141 -18.43 10.03 5.78
C PRO A 141 -17.48 8.85 5.97
N ALA A 142 -17.93 7.73 6.56
CA ALA A 142 -17.12 6.51 6.65
C ALA A 142 -16.71 6.00 5.25
N GLY A 143 -17.66 5.89 4.32
CA GLY A 143 -17.39 5.49 2.94
C GLY A 143 -16.41 6.44 2.21
N MET A 144 -16.54 7.75 2.44
CA MET A 144 -15.62 8.74 1.88
C MET A 144 -14.20 8.56 2.40
N PHE A 145 -14.00 8.39 3.72
CA PHE A 145 -12.67 8.19 4.29
C PHE A 145 -12.00 6.92 3.77
N PHE A 146 -12.74 5.80 3.62
CA PHE A 146 -12.17 4.59 3.02
C PHE A 146 -11.82 4.75 1.53
N ALA A 147 -12.63 5.49 0.77
CA ALA A 147 -12.31 5.79 -0.63
C ALA A 147 -11.05 6.66 -0.75
N PHE A 148 -10.92 7.70 0.09
CA PHE A 148 -9.72 8.53 0.14
C PHE A 148 -8.49 7.75 0.61
N ALA A 149 -8.63 6.86 1.59
CA ALA A 149 -7.54 5.96 1.99
C ALA A 149 -7.07 5.10 0.81
N GLY A 150 -8.00 4.53 0.03
CA GLY A 150 -7.67 3.82 -1.21
C GLY A 150 -6.93 4.71 -2.21
N LEU A 151 -7.40 5.94 -2.46
CA LEU A 151 -6.72 6.86 -3.37
C LEU A 151 -5.29 7.21 -2.89
N CYS A 152 -5.10 7.44 -1.59
CA CYS A 152 -3.75 7.65 -1.05
C CYS A 152 -2.87 6.40 -1.24
N ALA A 153 -3.42 5.20 -1.08
CA ALA A 153 -2.70 3.95 -1.31
C ALA A 153 -2.16 3.85 -2.74
N VAL A 154 -3.00 4.10 -3.76
CA VAL A 154 -2.55 4.01 -5.17
C VAL A 154 -1.55 5.11 -5.51
N ILE A 155 -1.70 6.33 -4.95
CA ILE A 155 -0.70 7.39 -5.16
C ILE A 155 0.64 6.98 -4.55
N SER A 156 0.65 6.40 -3.33
CA SER A 156 1.88 5.88 -2.71
C SER A 156 2.54 4.80 -3.56
N VAL A 157 1.75 3.89 -4.13
CA VAL A 157 2.21 2.85 -5.07
C VAL A 157 2.84 3.46 -6.33
N GLU A 158 2.22 4.46 -6.94
CA GLU A 158 2.75 5.12 -8.14
C GLU A 158 4.02 5.92 -7.84
N VAL A 159 4.09 6.60 -6.70
CA VAL A 159 5.31 7.29 -6.26
C VAL A 159 6.45 6.30 -6.05
N MET A 160 6.18 5.13 -5.43
CA MET A 160 7.18 4.06 -5.28
C MET A 160 7.57 3.46 -6.63
N ARG A 161 6.63 3.29 -7.56
CA ARG A 161 6.93 2.82 -8.91
C ARG A 161 7.84 3.80 -9.65
N GLN A 162 7.58 5.09 -9.53
CA GLN A 162 8.42 6.12 -10.13
C GLN A 162 9.81 6.22 -9.48
N SER A 163 9.92 6.00 -8.17
CA SER A 163 11.21 6.00 -7.47
C SER A 163 12.10 4.85 -7.96
N VAL A 164 11.54 3.64 -8.09
CA VAL A 164 12.27 2.47 -8.62
C VAL A 164 12.62 2.66 -10.09
N LYS A 165 11.69 3.15 -10.92
CA LYS A 165 11.96 3.35 -12.35
C LYS A 165 13.11 4.34 -12.59
N ARG A 166 13.13 5.47 -11.88
CA ARG A 166 14.21 6.46 -11.99
C ARG A 166 15.55 5.94 -11.46
N MET A 167 15.53 4.98 -10.54
CA MET A 167 16.73 4.35 -10.03
C MET A 167 17.44 3.54 -11.12
N ILE A 168 16.69 2.71 -11.83
CA ILE A 168 17.22 1.85 -12.90
C ILE A 168 17.69 2.68 -14.10
N GLU A 169 16.99 3.78 -14.39
CA GLU A 169 17.35 4.69 -15.49
C GLU A 169 18.60 5.54 -15.16
N SER A 170 19.05 5.59 -13.91
CA SER A 170 20.23 6.35 -13.50
C SER A 170 21.52 5.61 -13.85
N GLU A 171 22.36 6.21 -14.69
CA GLU A 171 23.67 5.66 -15.13
C GLU A 171 24.65 5.39 -13.97
N ASP A 172 24.43 6.03 -12.81
CA ASP A 172 25.27 5.87 -11.61
C ASP A 172 24.98 4.59 -10.79
N THR A 173 24.02 3.74 -11.20
CA THR A 173 23.63 2.56 -10.41
C THR A 173 23.81 1.23 -11.13
N ILE A 174 24.30 0.22 -10.39
CA ILE A 174 24.61 -1.14 -10.90
C ILE A 174 23.38 -2.04 -11.10
N TRP A 175 22.17 -1.54 -10.89
CA TRP A 175 20.93 -2.34 -10.84
C TRP A 175 20.24 -2.36 -12.21
N ILE A 176 20.09 -3.53 -12.81
CA ILE A 176 19.52 -3.67 -14.17
C ILE A 176 18.13 -4.30 -14.14
N ASP A 177 17.86 -5.18 -13.17
CA ASP A 177 16.58 -5.89 -13.09
C ASP A 177 15.83 -5.57 -11.80
N TYR A 178 14.50 -5.48 -11.92
CA TYR A 178 13.60 -5.24 -10.80
C TYR A 178 12.39 -6.18 -10.86
N SER A 179 12.08 -6.78 -9.73
CA SER A 179 10.85 -7.57 -9.57
C SER A 179 10.00 -6.99 -8.45
N TYR A 180 8.71 -6.80 -8.70
CA TYR A 180 7.77 -6.42 -7.65
C TYR A 180 7.56 -7.60 -6.71
N SER A 181 7.56 -7.29 -5.42
CA SER A 181 7.38 -8.28 -4.36
C SER A 181 5.95 -8.28 -3.82
N TRP A 182 5.69 -9.15 -2.84
CA TRP A 182 4.37 -9.41 -2.30
C TRP A 182 3.74 -8.20 -1.58
N SER A 183 4.53 -7.29 -1.00
CA SER A 183 3.98 -6.07 -0.36
C SER A 183 3.36 -5.13 -1.39
N PHE A 184 3.92 -5.06 -2.60
CA PHE A 184 3.35 -4.30 -3.70
C PHE A 184 1.98 -4.85 -4.12
N ALA A 185 1.88 -6.17 -4.29
CA ALA A 185 0.61 -6.83 -4.58
C ALA A 185 -0.42 -6.62 -3.45
N CYS A 186 0.05 -6.64 -2.20
CA CYS A 186 -0.78 -6.41 -1.03
C CYS A 186 -1.31 -4.95 -0.96
N ALA A 187 -0.49 -3.98 -1.35
CA ALA A 187 -0.91 -2.57 -1.49
C ALA A 187 -1.94 -2.38 -2.61
N CYS A 188 -1.72 -3.00 -3.78
CA CYS A 188 -2.70 -2.95 -4.88
C CYS A 188 -4.03 -3.63 -4.50
N ALA A 189 -3.97 -4.78 -3.82
CA ALA A 189 -5.17 -5.45 -3.32
C ALA A 189 -5.90 -4.59 -2.28
N GLY A 190 -5.14 -3.99 -1.34
CA GLY A 190 -5.67 -3.07 -0.34
C GLY A 190 -6.34 -1.86 -0.95
N PHE A 191 -5.74 -1.26 -1.98
CA PHE A 191 -6.35 -0.19 -2.78
C PHE A 191 -7.70 -0.62 -3.35
N CYS A 192 -7.75 -1.71 -4.12
CA CYS A 192 -8.98 -2.17 -4.75
C CYS A 192 -10.06 -2.47 -3.72
N LEU A 193 -9.71 -3.14 -2.62
CA LEU A 193 -10.65 -3.49 -1.56
C LEU A 193 -11.19 -2.24 -0.87
N LEU A 194 -10.34 -1.31 -0.43
CA LEU A 194 -10.77 -0.09 0.28
C LEU A 194 -11.54 0.88 -0.63
N PHE A 195 -11.09 1.05 -1.87
CA PHE A 195 -11.74 1.96 -2.82
C PHE A 195 -13.13 1.47 -3.22
N LEU A 196 -13.24 0.20 -3.64
CA LEU A 196 -14.52 -0.38 -4.05
C LEU A 196 -15.48 -0.52 -2.87
N SER A 197 -14.98 -0.90 -1.69
CA SER A 197 -15.83 -0.98 -0.50
C SER A 197 -16.24 0.40 0.04
N GLY A 198 -15.39 1.42 -0.08
CA GLY A 198 -15.72 2.80 0.26
C GLY A 198 -16.83 3.37 -0.63
N LEU A 199 -16.69 3.21 -1.95
CA LEU A 199 -17.73 3.53 -2.92
C LEU A 199 -19.00 2.70 -2.68
N GLY A 200 -18.86 1.41 -2.41
CA GLY A 200 -19.97 0.52 -2.08
C GLY A 200 -20.74 0.97 -0.84
N LEU A 201 -20.05 1.37 0.24
CA LEU A 201 -20.66 1.96 1.43
C LEU A 201 -21.39 3.26 1.10
N LEU A 202 -20.81 4.10 0.25
CA LEU A 202 -21.43 5.36 -0.16
C LEU A 202 -22.73 5.08 -0.93
N LEU A 203 -22.72 4.16 -1.89
CA LEU A 203 -23.92 3.76 -2.63
C LEU A 203 -24.97 3.08 -1.73
N LEU A 204 -24.56 2.32 -0.72
CA LEU A 204 -25.47 1.67 0.24
C LEU A 204 -26.07 2.65 1.26
N SER A 205 -25.35 3.73 1.56
CA SER A 205 -25.80 4.78 2.49
C SER A 205 -26.63 5.87 1.80
N MET A 206 -26.52 5.99 0.48
CA MET A 206 -27.41 6.85 -0.30
C MET A 206 -28.82 6.23 -0.35
N PRO A 207 -29.87 7.04 -0.13
CA PRO A 207 -31.23 6.62 -0.41
C PRO A 207 -31.35 6.24 -1.89
N ARG A 208 -32.24 5.30 -2.20
CA ARG A 208 -32.43 4.84 -3.57
C ARG A 208 -32.84 6.01 -4.44
N MET A 209 -32.37 5.99 -5.69
CA MET A 209 -32.82 6.94 -6.71
C MET A 209 -34.36 6.89 -6.77
N PRO A 210 -35.05 8.05 -6.71
CA PRO A 210 -36.49 8.09 -6.80
C PRO A 210 -36.92 7.49 -8.13
N GLN A 211 -37.74 6.46 -8.08
CA GLN A 211 -38.29 5.82 -9.28
C GLN A 211 -39.59 6.49 -9.72
N ASN A 212 -40.23 7.18 -8.78
CA ASN A 212 -41.49 7.86 -8.97
C ASN A 212 -41.32 9.39 -8.85
N PRO A 213 -42.12 10.18 -9.58
CA PRO A 213 -41.99 11.65 -9.60
C PRO A 213 -42.36 12.36 -8.30
N TRP A 214 -42.96 11.66 -7.33
CA TRP A 214 -43.29 12.18 -6.00
C TRP A 214 -42.29 11.78 -4.90
N GLU A 215 -41.29 10.94 -5.23
CA GLU A 215 -40.22 10.58 -4.30
C GLU A 215 -39.10 11.63 -4.38
N SER A 216 -38.69 12.20 -3.25
CA SER A 216 -37.49 13.01 -3.12
C SER A 216 -36.34 12.19 -2.54
N CYS A 217 -35.12 12.47 -3.01
CA CYS A 217 -33.88 11.84 -2.52
C CYS A 217 -33.62 12.05 -1.02
N MET A 218 -34.37 12.90 -0.34
CA MET A 218 -34.30 13.09 1.11
C MET A 218 -35.69 13.33 1.70
N ASP A 219 -36.68 12.52 1.27
CA ASP A 219 -37.97 12.54 1.94
C ASP A 219 -37.79 12.14 3.41
N ALA A 220 -38.32 12.97 4.30
CA ALA A 220 -38.42 12.64 5.70
C ALA A 220 -39.29 11.39 5.82
N GLU A 221 -38.73 10.28 6.32
CA GLU A 221 -39.55 9.17 6.77
C GLU A 221 -40.49 9.73 7.85
N HIS A 222 -41.78 9.82 7.54
CA HIS A 222 -42.80 10.07 8.56
C HIS A 222 -42.70 8.92 9.56
N GLU A 223 -42.30 9.24 10.79
CA GLU A 223 -42.37 8.31 11.91
C GLU A 223 -43.84 7.88 12.06
N VAL A 224 -44.14 6.65 11.63
CA VAL A 224 -45.41 6.00 11.99
C VAL A 224 -45.18 5.42 13.37
N GLU A 225 -45.75 6.11 14.36
CA GLU A 225 -45.84 5.71 15.77
C GLU A 225 -46.47 4.32 15.95
#